data_AF-A0A412VHC2-F1
#
_entry.id   AF-A0A412VHC2-F1
#
_cell.length_a   1.000
_cell.length_b   1.000
_cell.length_c   1.000
_cell.angle_alpha   90.00
_cell.angle_beta   90.00
_cell.angle_gamma   90.00
#
_symmetry.space_group_name_H-M   'P 1'
#
loop_
_entity.id
_entity.type
_entity.pdbx_description
1 polymer ?
#
loop_
_entity_poly.entity_id
_entity_poly.type
_entity_poly.pdbx_seq_one_letter_code
_entity_poly.pdbx_strand_id
1 'polypeptide(L)'
;MNKKYQLHTGIKDIIQTNGTEPIRTVQLANILADYSAYDEYPATKVVLKDVLTTGYGQRIYNAFNESGKIYLAEIEMIKQDYSKKSKFKKDVVNYVFDSICYGLGLKTAVKEPSSNSFDPYINESDNILDKLPGMLAELKKEYDEALKSLLVLPKDIIWDAVAYYPASAENQLYLIEGKIHVISNQLGINDNNWCKNLKEKTLNSHRQRKVNTVKEVLDAKKIDFTNLLNTALVKPSASYISKSGHYASDKLSDIEKMESEIKGLYGEMGVKYDDWCKTEKDRILSSYIVSDSSRFRQMLLKIAMPAAMFCGVGYYGGTYAVSTDEINVYEQRMKAADGYLANGNYGKAIAGFIQASNLYDGSFRTSSYKEGALSQADVCFAKMQDQVTSLIDRKQYGQILALMNSIPTEYLAANQNKSDWIEKNKIDLQNTVSEEVDQLAEIISFNGGHLTEDGKKYLDQLLAVSPDNYWLNLIKTKEK
;
A
#
# COMPACT_ATOMS: atom_id res chain seq x y z
N MET A 1 36.01 -58.71 -38.44
CA MET A 1 35.30 -57.65 -37.67
C MET A 1 36.36 -56.72 -37.13
N ASN A 2 36.45 -55.48 -37.62
CA ASN A 2 37.36 -54.49 -37.04
C ASN A 2 36.89 -54.19 -35.62
N LYS A 3 37.67 -54.60 -34.62
CA LYS A 3 37.44 -54.23 -33.22
C LYS A 3 37.60 -52.71 -33.17
N LYS A 4 36.51 -51.98 -32.93
CA LYS A 4 36.55 -50.53 -32.78
C LYS A 4 37.24 -50.23 -31.46
N TYR A 5 38.45 -49.70 -31.51
CA TYR A 5 39.19 -49.36 -30.30
C TYR A 5 38.74 -47.99 -29.80
N GLN A 6 38.59 -47.87 -28.49
CA GLN A 6 38.60 -46.56 -27.83
C GLN A 6 40.05 -46.19 -27.55
N LEU A 7 40.36 -44.89 -27.46
CA LEU A 7 41.73 -44.41 -27.28
C LEU A 7 42.50 -45.15 -26.17
N HIS A 8 41.89 -45.29 -25.00
CA HIS A 8 42.50 -45.92 -23.83
C HIS A 8 42.70 -47.43 -23.99
N THR A 9 41.80 -48.14 -24.67
CA THR A 9 41.96 -49.57 -24.97
C THR A 9 43.00 -49.82 -26.05
N GLY A 10 43.06 -48.95 -27.08
CA GLY A 10 44.10 -48.99 -28.10
C GLY A 10 45.49 -48.75 -27.51
N ILE A 11 45.64 -47.76 -26.62
CA ILE A 11 46.92 -47.51 -25.94
C ILE A 11 47.34 -48.71 -25.09
N LYS A 12 46.39 -49.32 -24.35
CA LYS A 12 46.66 -50.51 -23.54
C LYS A 12 47.18 -51.67 -24.40
N ASP A 13 46.51 -51.99 -25.50
CA ASP A 13 46.88 -53.11 -26.37
C ASP A 13 48.27 -52.87 -27.02
N ILE A 14 48.59 -51.62 -27.40
CA ILE A 14 49.93 -51.26 -27.92
C ILE A 14 51.00 -51.41 -26.82
N ILE A 15 50.73 -50.95 -25.60
CA ILE A 15 51.69 -51.07 -24.49
C ILE A 15 51.93 -52.55 -24.14
N GLN A 16 50.88 -53.37 -24.15
CA GLN A 16 51.00 -54.82 -23.90
C GLN A 16 51.84 -55.53 -24.97
N THR A 17 51.79 -55.06 -26.22
CA THR A 17 52.48 -55.71 -27.35
C THR A 17 53.92 -55.19 -27.54
N ASN A 18 54.14 -53.89 -27.31
CA ASN A 18 55.38 -53.19 -27.69
C ASN A 18 56.14 -52.61 -26.50
N GLY A 19 55.66 -52.83 -25.26
CA GLY A 19 56.19 -52.19 -24.06
C GLY A 19 55.79 -50.72 -23.95
N THR A 20 56.38 -49.99 -22.99
CA THR A 20 56.02 -48.59 -22.70
C THR A 20 56.72 -47.57 -23.59
N GLU A 21 57.75 -47.97 -24.35
CA GLU A 21 58.50 -47.08 -25.27
C GLU A 21 57.63 -46.23 -26.21
N PRO A 22 56.52 -46.74 -26.80
CA PRO A 22 55.70 -45.96 -27.72
C PRO A 22 55.14 -44.66 -27.12
N ILE A 23 54.93 -44.57 -25.80
CA ILE A 23 54.38 -43.36 -25.16
C ILE A 23 55.30 -42.13 -25.26
N ARG A 24 56.55 -42.32 -25.69
CA ARG A 24 57.53 -41.26 -25.85
C ARG A 24 57.46 -40.59 -27.22
N THR A 25 56.86 -41.26 -28.21
CA THR A 25 57.02 -40.86 -29.62
C THR A 25 55.69 -40.70 -30.33
N VAL A 26 55.66 -39.82 -31.32
CA VAL A 26 54.48 -39.57 -32.17
C VAL A 26 54.02 -40.83 -32.92
N GLN A 27 54.85 -41.88 -33.00
CA GLN A 27 54.48 -43.16 -33.58
C GLN A 27 53.25 -43.76 -32.89
N LEU A 28 53.12 -43.63 -31.57
CA LEU A 28 51.93 -44.07 -30.85
C LEU A 28 50.66 -43.46 -31.43
N ALA A 29 50.67 -42.14 -31.67
CA ALA A 29 49.51 -41.46 -32.21
C ALA A 29 49.14 -41.89 -33.64
N ASN A 30 50.13 -42.30 -34.43
CA ASN A 30 49.91 -42.80 -35.79
C ASN A 30 49.40 -44.25 -35.78
N ILE A 31 49.99 -45.14 -34.97
CA ILE A 31 49.51 -46.52 -34.80
C ILE A 31 48.04 -46.53 -34.35
N LEU A 32 47.68 -45.68 -33.38
CA LEU A 32 46.31 -45.55 -32.91
C LEU A 32 45.33 -45.08 -34.00
N ALA A 33 45.80 -44.37 -35.03
CA ALA A 33 44.95 -43.99 -36.15
C ALA A 33 44.57 -45.20 -37.00
N ASP A 34 45.50 -46.15 -37.17
CA ASP A 34 45.25 -47.41 -37.87
C ASP A 34 44.30 -48.33 -37.09
N TYR A 35 44.22 -48.15 -35.76
CA TYR A 35 43.30 -48.85 -34.87
C TYR A 35 41.89 -48.22 -34.84
N SER A 36 41.63 -47.18 -35.64
CA SER A 36 40.38 -46.39 -35.56
C SER A 36 40.12 -45.83 -34.15
N ALA A 37 41.17 -45.63 -33.35
CA ALA A 37 41.05 -45.27 -31.93
C ALA A 37 40.54 -43.84 -31.67
N TYR A 38 40.39 -43.06 -32.73
CA TYR A 38 39.95 -41.67 -32.70
C TYR A 38 38.57 -41.46 -33.32
N ASP A 39 37.92 -42.51 -33.85
CA ASP A 39 36.65 -42.38 -34.56
C ASP A 39 35.54 -41.78 -33.68
N GLU A 40 35.58 -42.07 -32.39
CA GLU A 40 34.62 -41.54 -31.41
C GLU A 40 34.95 -40.10 -30.99
N TYR A 41 36.24 -39.76 -30.90
CA TYR A 41 36.73 -38.47 -30.40
C TYR A 41 37.90 -37.93 -31.26
N PRO A 42 37.65 -37.40 -32.47
CA PRO A 42 38.70 -37.08 -33.45
C PRO A 42 39.76 -36.09 -32.96
N ALA A 43 39.38 -35.12 -32.13
CA ALA A 43 40.26 -34.09 -31.59
C ALA A 43 41.38 -34.67 -30.69
N THR A 44 41.16 -35.85 -30.11
CA THR A 44 42.14 -36.49 -29.23
C THR A 44 43.41 -36.90 -29.98
N LYS A 45 43.33 -37.12 -31.31
CA LYS A 45 44.50 -37.33 -32.17
C LYS A 45 45.43 -36.12 -32.18
N VAL A 46 44.86 -34.93 -32.30
CA VAL A 46 45.64 -33.67 -32.33
C VAL A 46 46.30 -33.44 -30.98
N VAL A 47 45.53 -33.60 -29.90
CA VAL A 47 46.05 -33.41 -28.54
C VAL A 47 47.12 -34.44 -28.20
N LEU A 48 46.93 -35.74 -28.52
CA LEU A 48 47.94 -36.76 -28.27
C LEU A 48 49.21 -36.52 -29.08
N LYS A 49 49.09 -36.12 -30.36
CA LYS A 49 50.27 -35.76 -31.17
C LYS A 49 51.04 -34.60 -30.55
N ASP A 50 50.35 -33.59 -30.06
CA ASP A 50 51.00 -32.44 -29.42
C ASP A 50 51.69 -32.84 -28.11
N VAL A 51 51.04 -33.61 -27.24
CA VAL A 51 51.65 -34.17 -26.01
C VAL A 51 52.96 -34.91 -26.31
N LEU A 52 52.98 -35.71 -27.37
CA LEU A 52 54.15 -36.49 -27.78
C LEU A 52 55.24 -35.61 -28.41
N THR A 53 54.85 -34.64 -29.24
CA THR A 53 55.79 -33.75 -29.95
C THR A 53 56.44 -32.73 -29.01
N THR A 54 55.71 -32.25 -28.01
CA THR A 54 56.18 -31.27 -27.02
C THR A 54 56.95 -31.90 -25.86
N GLY A 55 57.23 -33.21 -25.92
CA GLY A 55 58.08 -33.92 -24.96
C GLY A 55 57.38 -34.34 -23.66
N TYR A 56 56.07 -34.13 -23.52
CA TYR A 56 55.31 -34.58 -22.34
C TYR A 56 55.20 -36.10 -22.29
N GLY A 57 55.16 -36.79 -23.45
CA GLY A 57 55.26 -38.25 -23.52
C GLY A 57 56.54 -38.80 -22.88
N GLN A 58 57.69 -38.15 -23.12
CA GLN A 58 58.97 -38.50 -22.48
C GLN A 58 58.92 -38.28 -20.97
N ARG A 59 58.31 -37.17 -20.51
CA ARG A 59 58.15 -36.90 -19.07
C ARG A 59 57.28 -37.94 -18.37
N ILE A 60 56.20 -38.37 -19.02
CA ILE A 60 55.34 -39.46 -18.50
C ILE A 60 56.11 -40.77 -18.44
N TYR A 61 56.88 -41.11 -19.48
CA TYR A 61 57.72 -42.30 -19.49
C TYR A 61 58.76 -42.30 -18.37
N ASN A 62 59.46 -41.18 -18.16
CA ASN A 62 60.43 -41.06 -17.07
C ASN A 62 59.74 -41.20 -15.71
N ALA A 63 58.63 -40.49 -15.48
CA ALA A 63 57.87 -40.59 -14.24
C ALA A 63 57.36 -42.03 -13.97
N PHE A 64 57.03 -42.78 -15.02
CA PHE A 64 56.63 -44.18 -14.88
C PHE A 64 57.80 -45.12 -14.58
N ASN A 65 59.00 -44.84 -15.09
CA ASN A 65 60.16 -45.74 -15.02
C ASN A 65 61.22 -45.38 -13.96
N GLU A 66 61.31 -44.14 -13.48
CA GLU A 66 62.45 -43.66 -12.68
C GLU A 66 62.22 -43.53 -11.15
N SER A 67 61.03 -43.75 -10.58
CA SER A 67 60.88 -43.64 -9.11
C SER A 67 59.63 -44.31 -8.54
N GLY A 68 59.78 -44.95 -7.38
CA GLY A 68 58.77 -45.83 -6.76
C GLY A 68 57.43 -45.18 -6.34
N LYS A 69 56.43 -46.05 -6.19
CA LYS A 69 55.09 -45.93 -5.55
C LYS A 69 54.21 -44.67 -5.80
N ILE A 70 54.67 -43.57 -6.39
CA ILE A 70 53.88 -42.31 -6.54
C ILE A 70 53.70 -41.88 -8.01
N TYR A 71 53.57 -42.84 -8.94
CA TYR A 71 53.44 -42.60 -10.39
C TYR A 71 52.30 -41.66 -10.79
N LEU A 72 51.13 -41.78 -10.14
CA LEU A 72 49.93 -41.02 -10.51
C LEU A 72 50.02 -39.53 -10.16
N ALA A 73 50.64 -39.18 -9.03
CA ALA A 73 50.72 -37.78 -8.61
C ALA A 73 51.67 -36.98 -9.52
N GLU A 74 52.79 -37.60 -9.92
CA GLU A 74 53.75 -36.98 -10.84
C GLU A 74 53.15 -36.78 -12.23
N ILE A 75 52.44 -37.79 -12.76
CA ILE A 75 51.74 -37.66 -14.05
C ILE A 75 50.63 -36.62 -13.98
N GLU A 76 49.94 -36.49 -12.85
CA GLU A 76 48.94 -35.43 -12.64
C GLU A 76 49.57 -34.03 -12.66
N MET A 77 50.77 -33.85 -12.07
CA MET A 77 51.52 -32.60 -12.15
C MET A 77 51.96 -32.29 -13.60
N ILE A 78 52.41 -33.31 -14.34
CA ILE A 78 52.76 -33.16 -15.76
C ILE A 78 51.53 -32.74 -16.57
N LYS A 79 50.36 -33.34 -16.31
CA LYS A 79 49.09 -32.96 -16.93
C LYS A 79 48.71 -31.51 -16.64
N GLN A 80 48.80 -31.08 -15.38
CA GLN A 80 48.49 -29.71 -14.99
C GLN A 80 49.43 -28.69 -15.66
N ASP A 81 50.72 -29.01 -15.76
CA ASP A 81 51.69 -28.18 -16.50
C ASP A 81 51.33 -28.09 -17.99
N TYR A 82 50.99 -29.21 -18.63
CA TYR A 82 50.54 -29.24 -20.01
C TYR A 82 49.25 -28.45 -20.23
N SER A 83 48.25 -28.63 -19.37
CA SER A 83 46.97 -27.91 -19.44
C SER A 83 47.14 -26.40 -19.33
N LYS A 84 48.14 -25.91 -18.58
CA LYS A 84 48.43 -24.47 -18.45
C LYS A 84 49.09 -23.87 -19.68
N LYS A 85 49.88 -24.67 -20.41
CA LYS A 85 50.70 -24.20 -21.54
C LYS A 85 50.06 -24.46 -22.90
N SER A 86 49.18 -25.45 -22.99
CA SER A 86 48.48 -25.79 -24.24
C SER A 86 47.25 -24.91 -24.44
N LYS A 87 46.82 -24.79 -25.70
CA LYS A 87 45.58 -24.10 -26.09
C LYS A 87 44.40 -25.07 -26.23
N PHE A 88 44.45 -26.24 -25.59
CA PHE A 88 43.46 -27.31 -25.77
C PHE A 88 42.42 -27.35 -24.66
N LYS A 89 41.19 -27.77 -25.00
CA LYS A 89 40.09 -27.91 -24.04
C LYS A 89 40.45 -28.89 -22.93
N LYS A 90 40.17 -28.51 -21.68
CA LYS A 90 40.57 -29.24 -20.46
C LYS A 90 40.03 -30.67 -20.41
N ASP A 91 38.80 -30.90 -20.86
CA ASP A 91 38.19 -32.23 -20.89
C ASP A 91 38.86 -33.16 -21.91
N VAL A 92 39.23 -32.65 -23.09
CA VAL A 92 39.99 -33.39 -24.11
C VAL A 92 41.40 -33.73 -23.62
N VAL A 93 42.08 -32.77 -22.97
CA VAL A 93 43.40 -33.00 -22.35
C VAL A 93 43.31 -34.06 -21.25
N ASN A 94 42.33 -33.96 -20.37
CA ASN A 94 42.12 -34.95 -19.31
C ASN A 94 41.88 -36.34 -19.89
N TYR A 95 41.05 -36.46 -20.92
CA TYR A 95 40.77 -37.74 -21.56
C TYR A 95 42.04 -38.39 -22.14
N VAL A 96 42.90 -37.62 -22.82
CA VAL A 96 44.16 -38.13 -23.39
C VAL A 96 45.12 -38.61 -22.29
N PHE A 97 45.33 -37.81 -21.24
CA PHE A 97 46.22 -38.20 -20.14
C PHE A 97 45.68 -39.38 -19.35
N ASP A 98 44.38 -39.43 -19.10
CA ASP A 98 43.73 -40.54 -18.42
C ASP A 98 43.78 -41.83 -19.27
N SER A 99 43.70 -41.70 -20.60
CA SER A 99 43.87 -42.83 -21.53
C SER A 99 45.29 -43.40 -21.49
N ILE A 100 46.32 -42.55 -21.37
CA ILE A 100 47.70 -43.00 -21.17
C ILE A 100 47.86 -43.70 -19.81
N CYS A 101 47.32 -43.11 -18.74
CA CYS A 101 47.36 -43.71 -17.40
C CYS A 101 46.65 -45.06 -17.36
N TYR A 102 45.53 -45.20 -18.06
CA TYR A 102 44.81 -46.47 -18.20
C TYR A 102 45.66 -47.51 -18.95
N GLY A 103 46.31 -47.11 -20.04
CA GLY A 103 47.20 -47.99 -20.80
C GLY A 103 48.40 -48.48 -19.99
N LEU A 104 48.94 -47.64 -19.10
CA LEU A 104 50.01 -47.99 -18.16
C LEU A 104 49.53 -48.81 -16.95
N GLY A 105 48.23 -49.09 -16.84
CA GLY A 105 47.64 -49.82 -15.70
C GLY A 105 47.52 -49.00 -14.42
N LEU A 106 47.68 -47.68 -14.48
CA LEU A 106 47.57 -46.78 -13.33
C LEU A 106 46.12 -46.36 -13.03
N LYS A 107 45.22 -46.47 -14.03
CA LYS A 107 43.78 -46.22 -13.88
C LYS A 107 42.99 -47.42 -14.38
N THR A 108 41.86 -47.70 -13.73
CA THR A 108 40.93 -48.79 -14.10
C THR A 108 39.75 -48.32 -14.94
N ALA A 109 39.55 -47.01 -15.10
CA ALA A 109 38.52 -46.41 -15.94
C ALA A 109 38.96 -45.04 -16.45
N VAL A 110 38.38 -44.61 -17.58
CA VAL A 110 38.61 -43.30 -18.20
C VAL A 110 37.26 -42.62 -18.38
N LYS A 111 37.17 -41.36 -17.92
CA LYS A 111 35.96 -40.55 -18.08
C LYS A 111 35.94 -39.93 -19.47
N GLU A 112 34.88 -40.17 -20.23
CA GLU A 112 34.68 -39.62 -21.56
C GLU A 112 34.64 -38.07 -21.58
N PRO A 113 35.11 -37.43 -22.66
CA PRO A 113 35.15 -35.98 -22.78
C PRO A 113 33.74 -35.39 -23.01
N SER A 114 33.36 -34.40 -22.20
CA SER A 114 32.04 -33.74 -22.25
C SER A 114 31.73 -32.99 -23.55
N SER A 115 32.76 -32.58 -24.29
CA SER A 115 32.63 -31.77 -25.51
C SER A 115 32.42 -32.58 -26.79
N ASN A 116 32.26 -33.91 -26.70
CA ASN A 116 32.26 -34.85 -27.85
C ASN A 116 33.53 -34.78 -28.74
N SER A 117 34.53 -33.96 -28.38
CA SER A 117 35.89 -33.91 -28.94
C SER A 117 35.98 -33.87 -30.47
N PHE A 118 35.22 -33.02 -31.15
CA PHE A 118 35.42 -32.73 -32.58
C PHE A 118 36.45 -31.62 -32.84
N ASP A 119 36.58 -30.67 -31.91
CA ASP A 119 37.51 -29.53 -31.99
C ASP A 119 38.39 -29.49 -30.73
N PRO A 120 39.74 -29.58 -30.87
CA PRO A 120 40.65 -29.67 -29.74
C PRO A 120 40.90 -28.34 -29.04
N TYR A 121 40.70 -27.19 -29.70
CA TYR A 121 41.17 -25.90 -29.20
C TYR A 121 40.16 -25.22 -28.27
N ILE A 122 40.69 -24.46 -27.31
CA ILE A 122 39.93 -23.47 -26.54
C ILE A 122 39.53 -22.38 -27.54
N ASN A 123 38.23 -22.12 -27.71
CA ASN A 123 37.81 -20.96 -28.49
C ASN A 123 38.28 -19.70 -27.75
N GLU A 124 38.86 -18.71 -28.44
CA GLU A 124 39.37 -17.46 -27.84
C GLU A 124 38.32 -16.65 -27.04
N SER A 125 37.05 -17.11 -27.00
CA SER A 125 35.95 -16.54 -26.21
C SER A 125 35.53 -17.38 -24.98
N ASP A 126 36.27 -18.40 -24.57
CA ASP A 126 35.86 -19.28 -23.46
C ASP A 126 36.27 -18.79 -22.08
N ASN A 127 36.89 -17.62 -21.95
CA ASN A 127 36.98 -16.97 -20.65
C ASN A 127 35.60 -16.40 -20.29
N ILE A 128 34.92 -17.06 -19.35
CA ILE A 128 33.58 -16.67 -18.90
C ILE A 128 33.50 -15.19 -18.48
N LEU A 129 34.64 -14.62 -18.05
CA LEU A 129 34.78 -13.22 -17.68
C LEU A 129 34.53 -12.25 -18.85
N ASP A 130 34.95 -12.60 -20.06
CA ASP A 130 34.80 -11.75 -21.25
C ASP A 130 33.35 -11.75 -21.79
N LYS A 131 32.56 -12.76 -21.41
CA LYS A 131 31.12 -12.87 -21.72
C LYS A 131 30.22 -12.16 -20.70
N LEU A 132 30.75 -11.81 -19.52
CA LEU A 132 29.96 -11.19 -18.44
C LEU A 132 29.23 -9.90 -18.86
N PRO A 133 29.81 -8.97 -19.65
CA PRO A 133 29.07 -7.78 -20.08
C PRO A 133 27.86 -8.11 -20.95
N GLY A 134 28.00 -9.09 -21.86
CA GLY A 134 26.90 -9.57 -22.71
C GLY A 134 25.82 -10.27 -21.90
N MET A 135 26.22 -11.16 -20.99
CA MET A 135 25.29 -11.84 -20.07
C MET A 135 24.54 -10.84 -19.16
N LEU A 136 25.21 -9.78 -18.70
CA LEU A 136 24.58 -8.73 -17.91
C LEU A 136 23.51 -7.99 -18.73
N ALA A 137 23.82 -7.64 -19.99
CA ALA A 137 22.87 -6.99 -20.88
C ALA A 137 21.64 -7.86 -21.17
N GLU A 138 21.84 -9.16 -21.41
CA GLU A 138 20.75 -10.12 -21.61
C GLU A 138 19.88 -10.26 -20.36
N LEU A 139 20.48 -10.39 -19.17
CA LEU A 139 19.72 -10.46 -17.92
C LEU A 139 18.96 -9.17 -17.61
N LYS A 140 19.54 -8.00 -17.88
CA LYS A 140 18.83 -6.71 -17.73
C LYS A 140 17.63 -6.63 -18.68
N LYS A 141 17.77 -7.15 -19.91
CA LYS A 141 16.66 -7.24 -20.87
C LYS A 141 15.59 -8.23 -20.40
N GLU A 142 15.98 -9.41 -19.95
CA GLU A 142 15.08 -10.42 -19.36
C GLU A 142 14.31 -9.83 -18.18
N TYR A 143 14.97 -9.06 -17.31
CA TYR A 143 14.33 -8.37 -16.19
C TYR A 143 13.29 -7.33 -16.65
N ASP A 144 13.60 -6.48 -17.63
CA ASP A 144 12.65 -5.51 -18.19
C ASP A 144 11.43 -6.19 -18.84
N GLU A 145 11.64 -7.31 -19.54
CA GLU A 145 10.56 -8.10 -20.13
C GLU A 145 9.71 -8.81 -19.05
N ALA A 146 10.34 -9.36 -18.01
CA ALA A 146 9.67 -9.98 -16.87
C ALA A 146 8.83 -8.96 -16.10
N LEU A 147 9.34 -7.73 -15.90
CA LEU A 147 8.56 -6.65 -15.28
C LEU A 147 7.28 -6.35 -16.06
N LYS A 148 7.27 -6.46 -17.39
CA LYS A 148 6.07 -6.21 -18.20
C LYS A 148 5.11 -7.39 -18.19
N SER A 149 5.63 -8.62 -18.28
CA SER A 149 4.80 -9.82 -18.41
C SER A 149 4.19 -10.28 -17.10
N LEU A 150 4.88 -10.07 -15.98
CA LEU A 150 4.43 -10.51 -14.65
C LEU A 150 3.58 -9.47 -13.91
N LEU A 151 3.43 -8.28 -14.48
CA LEU A 151 2.66 -7.19 -13.88
C LEU A 151 1.17 -7.52 -13.95
N VAL A 152 0.50 -7.49 -12.79
CA VAL A 152 -0.96 -7.61 -12.73
C VAL A 152 -1.55 -6.22 -12.90
N LEU A 153 -2.34 -6.03 -13.95
CA LEU A 153 -3.06 -4.79 -14.22
C LEU A 153 -4.47 -4.82 -13.57
N PRO A 154 -4.98 -3.67 -13.10
CA PRO A 154 -6.37 -3.57 -12.66
C PRO A 154 -7.34 -3.88 -13.81
N LYS A 155 -8.48 -4.52 -13.52
CA LYS A 155 -9.55 -4.70 -14.50
C LYS A 155 -10.34 -3.40 -14.64
N ASP A 156 -10.65 -2.77 -13.51
CA ASP A 156 -11.17 -1.42 -13.41
C ASP A 156 -10.08 -0.48 -12.90
N ILE A 157 -9.60 0.40 -13.76
CA ILE A 157 -8.51 1.33 -13.43
C ILE A 157 -8.86 2.30 -12.29
N ILE A 158 -10.16 2.54 -12.04
CA ILE A 158 -10.65 3.49 -11.04
C ILE A 158 -10.77 2.79 -9.70
N TRP A 159 -11.49 1.66 -9.66
CA TRP A 159 -11.91 1.04 -8.39
C TRP A 159 -11.04 -0.13 -7.94
N ASP A 160 -10.29 -0.77 -8.85
CA ASP A 160 -9.38 -1.84 -8.45
C ASP A 160 -8.06 -1.28 -7.90
N ALA A 161 -7.34 -2.14 -7.17
CA ALA A 161 -5.98 -1.87 -6.72
C ALA A 161 -5.05 -1.52 -7.89
N VAL A 162 -4.10 -0.62 -7.64
CA VAL A 162 -3.06 -0.27 -8.62
C VAL A 162 -2.27 -1.48 -9.09
N ALA A 163 -1.67 -1.38 -10.27
CA ALA A 163 -0.85 -2.45 -10.81
C ALA A 163 0.24 -2.88 -9.81
N TYR A 164 0.43 -4.19 -9.66
CA TYR A 164 1.33 -4.76 -8.66
C TYR A 164 1.94 -6.08 -9.14
N TYR A 165 2.98 -6.52 -8.44
CA TYR A 165 3.59 -7.84 -8.62
C TYR A 165 3.14 -8.78 -7.50
N PRO A 166 2.49 -9.92 -7.81
CA PRO A 166 2.17 -10.92 -6.80
C PRO A 166 3.44 -11.60 -6.27
N ALA A 167 3.34 -12.30 -5.14
CA ALA A 167 4.49 -12.98 -4.52
C ALA A 167 5.22 -13.96 -5.46
N SER A 168 4.47 -14.63 -6.34
CA SER A 168 5.05 -15.52 -7.36
C SER A 168 5.86 -14.77 -8.42
N ALA A 169 5.45 -13.56 -8.79
CA ALA A 169 6.19 -12.69 -9.70
C ALA A 169 7.42 -12.09 -9.02
N GLU A 170 7.29 -11.62 -7.78
CA GLU A 170 8.42 -11.10 -6.98
C GLU A 170 9.52 -12.14 -6.82
N ASN A 171 9.18 -13.42 -6.58
CA ASN A 171 10.16 -14.50 -6.52
C ASN A 171 10.93 -14.70 -7.84
N GLN A 172 10.24 -14.57 -8.98
CA GLN A 172 10.88 -14.69 -10.30
C GLN A 172 11.80 -13.50 -10.59
N LEU A 173 11.33 -12.28 -10.29
CA LEU A 173 12.13 -11.07 -10.42
C LEU A 173 13.37 -11.13 -9.52
N TYR A 174 13.23 -11.53 -8.26
CA TYR A 174 14.33 -11.68 -7.30
C TYR A 174 15.42 -12.65 -7.79
N LEU A 175 15.04 -13.73 -8.47
CA LEU A 175 16.00 -14.67 -9.05
C LEU A 175 16.85 -14.00 -10.16
N ILE A 176 16.23 -13.20 -11.02
CA ILE A 176 16.92 -12.46 -12.07
C ILE A 176 17.79 -11.35 -11.46
N GLU A 177 17.28 -10.63 -10.45
CA GLU A 177 18.02 -9.61 -9.69
C GLU A 177 19.28 -10.18 -9.05
N GLY A 178 19.20 -11.36 -8.43
CA GLY A 178 20.36 -12.04 -7.86
C GLY A 178 21.44 -12.34 -8.90
N LYS A 179 21.05 -12.81 -10.09
CA LYS A 179 22.01 -13.05 -11.20
C LYS A 179 22.65 -11.75 -11.68
N ILE A 180 21.86 -10.69 -11.86
CA ILE A 180 22.35 -9.36 -12.26
C ILE A 180 23.35 -8.83 -11.23
N HIS A 181 23.06 -8.97 -9.93
CA HIS A 181 23.91 -8.48 -8.86
C HIS A 181 25.27 -9.20 -8.83
N VAL A 182 25.27 -10.53 -8.96
CA VAL A 182 26.50 -11.33 -9.01
C VAL A 182 27.40 -10.90 -10.18
N ILE A 183 26.84 -10.76 -11.38
CA ILE A 183 27.62 -10.36 -12.56
C ILE A 183 28.09 -8.90 -12.46
N SER A 184 27.24 -8.00 -11.96
CA SER A 184 27.60 -6.58 -11.79
C SER A 184 28.77 -6.41 -10.82
N ASN A 185 28.74 -7.12 -9.68
CA ASN A 185 29.83 -7.13 -8.71
C ASN A 185 31.14 -7.64 -9.33
N GLN A 186 31.07 -8.72 -10.13
CA GLN A 186 32.24 -9.29 -10.80
C GLN A 186 32.85 -8.34 -11.85
N LEU A 187 32.03 -7.48 -12.46
CA LEU A 187 32.45 -6.45 -13.40
C LEU A 187 32.89 -5.14 -12.73
N GLY A 188 32.80 -5.02 -11.40
CA GLY A 188 33.06 -3.77 -10.68
C GLY A 188 32.04 -2.66 -10.98
N ILE A 189 30.85 -3.03 -11.48
CA ILE A 189 29.77 -2.10 -11.79
C ILE A 189 28.93 -1.91 -10.52
N ASN A 190 28.98 -0.70 -9.96
CA ASN A 190 28.19 -0.35 -8.78
C ASN A 190 26.78 0.11 -9.17
N ASP A 191 25.94 -0.83 -9.58
CA ASP A 191 24.57 -0.57 -10.07
C ASP A 191 23.51 -1.31 -9.22
N ASN A 192 23.75 -1.34 -7.91
CA ASN A 192 22.96 -2.11 -6.93
C ASN A 192 21.48 -1.71 -6.86
N ASN A 193 21.13 -0.52 -7.36
CA ASN A 193 19.76 -0.01 -7.33
C ASN A 193 19.05 -0.08 -8.69
N TRP A 194 19.69 -0.57 -9.76
CA TRP A 194 19.09 -0.55 -11.10
C TRP A 194 17.76 -1.28 -11.17
N CYS A 195 17.73 -2.53 -10.70
CA CYS A 195 16.52 -3.35 -10.70
C CYS A 195 15.39 -2.69 -9.89
N LYS A 196 15.72 -2.26 -8.67
CA LYS A 196 14.80 -1.56 -7.78
C LYS A 196 14.22 -0.30 -8.43
N ASN A 197 15.08 0.56 -8.97
CA ASN A 197 14.67 1.80 -9.62
C ASN A 197 13.79 1.54 -10.85
N LEU A 198 14.12 0.53 -11.64
CA LEU A 198 13.31 0.17 -12.81
C LEU A 198 11.94 -0.37 -12.41
N LYS A 199 11.88 -1.26 -11.40
CA LYS A 199 10.63 -1.77 -10.84
C LYS A 199 9.75 -0.65 -10.28
N GLU A 200 10.33 0.24 -9.47
CA GLU A 200 9.63 1.40 -8.91
C GLU A 200 9.13 2.35 -10.00
N LYS A 201 9.95 2.62 -11.03
CA LYS A 201 9.56 3.45 -12.18
C LYS A 201 8.36 2.86 -12.91
N THR A 202 8.37 1.55 -13.16
CA THR A 202 7.24 0.85 -13.78
C THR A 202 5.97 0.98 -12.95
N LEU A 203 6.01 0.65 -11.66
CA LEU A 203 4.84 0.75 -10.77
C LEU A 203 4.31 2.20 -10.66
N ASN A 204 5.22 3.18 -10.51
CA ASN A 204 4.85 4.59 -10.40
C ASN A 204 4.19 5.11 -11.68
N SER A 205 4.62 4.66 -12.86
CA SER A 205 3.95 5.03 -14.11
C SER A 205 2.49 4.59 -14.15
N HIS A 206 2.18 3.39 -13.64
CA HIS A 206 0.82 2.87 -13.56
C HIS A 206 -0.01 3.57 -12.47
N ARG A 207 0.59 3.88 -11.31
CA ARG A 207 -0.05 4.70 -10.27
C ARG A 207 -0.44 6.08 -10.79
N GLN A 208 0.48 6.76 -11.48
CA GLN A 208 0.21 8.07 -12.06
C GLN A 208 -0.90 8.02 -13.10
N ARG A 209 -0.92 6.96 -13.93
CA ARG A 209 -1.99 6.73 -14.90
C ARG A 209 -3.35 6.61 -14.21
N LYS A 210 -3.46 5.82 -13.13
CA LYS A 210 -4.69 5.72 -12.33
C LYS A 210 -5.11 7.10 -11.81
N VAL A 211 -4.21 7.84 -11.15
CA VAL A 211 -4.51 9.18 -10.60
C VAL A 211 -5.04 10.13 -11.68
N ASN A 212 -4.42 10.15 -12.86
CA ASN A 212 -4.85 10.99 -13.97
C ASN A 212 -6.26 10.61 -14.45
N THR A 213 -6.54 9.31 -14.63
CA THR A 213 -7.87 8.84 -15.06
C THR A 213 -8.94 9.11 -14.00
N VAL A 214 -8.65 8.89 -12.71
CA VAL A 214 -9.60 9.20 -11.62
C VAL A 214 -9.90 10.70 -11.60
N LYS A 215 -8.89 11.56 -11.82
CA LYS A 215 -9.08 13.01 -11.91
C LYS A 215 -9.98 13.42 -13.07
N GLU A 216 -9.79 12.85 -14.27
CA GLU A 216 -10.67 13.12 -15.43
C GLU A 216 -12.13 12.75 -15.14
N VAL A 217 -12.36 11.59 -14.51
CA VAL A 217 -13.71 11.16 -14.13
C VAL A 217 -14.30 12.03 -13.02
N LEU A 218 -13.48 12.44 -12.05
CA LEU A 218 -13.89 13.37 -11.00
C LEU A 218 -14.34 14.71 -11.59
N ASP A 219 -13.55 15.29 -12.50
CA ASP A 219 -13.88 16.56 -13.15
C ASP A 219 -15.19 16.45 -13.95
N ALA A 220 -15.40 15.35 -14.67
CA ALA A 220 -16.67 15.07 -15.35
C ALA A 220 -17.85 14.97 -14.37
N LYS A 221 -17.68 14.24 -13.26
CA LYS A 221 -18.72 14.09 -12.22
C LYS A 221 -19.04 15.41 -11.52
N LYS A 222 -18.05 16.29 -11.32
CA LYS A 222 -18.27 17.64 -10.79
C LYS A 222 -19.14 18.49 -11.73
N ILE A 223 -18.95 18.36 -13.04
CA ILE A 223 -19.81 19.02 -14.04
C ILE A 223 -21.23 18.46 -13.97
N ASP A 224 -21.39 17.13 -13.96
CA ASP A 224 -22.70 16.48 -13.86
C ASP A 224 -23.43 16.88 -12.58
N PHE A 225 -22.71 16.96 -11.46
CA PHE A 225 -23.24 17.39 -10.17
C PHE A 225 -23.74 18.83 -10.22
N THR A 226 -22.94 19.73 -10.79
CA THR A 226 -23.32 21.13 -10.99
C THR A 226 -24.59 21.24 -11.84
N ASN A 227 -24.71 20.44 -12.90
CA ASN A 227 -25.89 20.40 -13.76
C ASN A 227 -27.12 19.88 -12.99
N LEU A 228 -26.96 18.79 -12.24
CA LEU A 228 -28.02 18.22 -11.39
C LEU A 228 -28.52 19.24 -10.36
N LEU A 229 -27.61 19.94 -9.67
CA LEU A 229 -27.97 20.99 -8.72
C LEU A 229 -28.77 22.13 -9.40
N ASN A 230 -28.35 22.57 -10.59
CA ASN A 230 -29.08 23.60 -11.33
C ASN A 230 -30.48 23.14 -11.78
N THR A 231 -30.63 21.88 -12.17
CA THR A 231 -31.94 21.31 -12.52
C THR A 231 -32.83 21.10 -11.29
N ALA A 232 -32.25 20.68 -10.17
CA ALA A 232 -32.96 20.48 -8.91
C ALA A 232 -33.31 21.79 -8.21
N LEU A 233 -32.72 22.92 -8.62
CA LEU A 233 -32.95 24.22 -7.97
C LEU A 233 -34.39 24.70 -8.17
N VAL A 234 -35.14 24.73 -7.07
CA VAL A 234 -36.43 25.40 -6.99
C VAL A 234 -36.17 26.88 -6.71
N LYS A 235 -36.31 27.69 -7.75
CA LYS A 235 -36.16 29.16 -7.64
C LYS A 235 -37.27 29.76 -6.77
N PRO A 236 -36.99 30.86 -6.06
CA PRO A 236 -38.01 31.63 -5.33
C PRO A 236 -39.20 31.95 -6.24
N SER A 237 -40.41 31.54 -5.85
CA SER A 237 -41.63 31.96 -6.55
C SER A 237 -42.04 33.35 -6.09
N ALA A 238 -42.53 34.18 -7.02
CA ALA A 238 -43.18 35.45 -6.72
C ALA A 238 -44.58 35.20 -6.13
N SER A 239 -44.62 34.66 -4.91
CA SER A 239 -45.83 34.57 -4.09
C SER A 239 -45.66 35.41 -2.82
N TYR A 240 -46.75 35.61 -2.07
CA TYR A 240 -46.93 36.57 -0.97
C TYR A 240 -45.76 36.68 0.06
N ILE A 241 -44.88 35.67 0.17
CA ILE A 241 -43.66 35.66 0.97
C ILE A 241 -42.51 35.09 0.12
N SER A 242 -41.45 35.89 -0.09
CA SER A 242 -40.24 35.43 -0.75
C SER A 242 -39.54 34.34 0.09
N LYS A 243 -39.54 33.11 -0.44
CA LYS A 243 -38.80 31.95 0.09
C LYS A 243 -37.44 31.87 -0.57
N SER A 244 -36.40 31.52 0.19
CA SER A 244 -35.09 31.20 -0.38
C SER A 244 -35.20 30.01 -1.33
N GLY A 245 -34.33 29.96 -2.33
CA GLY A 245 -34.18 28.80 -3.19
C GLY A 245 -33.78 27.57 -2.39
N HIS A 246 -34.20 26.40 -2.83
CA HIS A 246 -33.85 25.11 -2.25
C HIS A 246 -33.77 24.06 -3.34
N TYR A 247 -33.17 22.91 -3.06
CA TYR A 247 -33.19 21.78 -3.99
C TYR A 247 -34.48 20.98 -3.83
N ALA A 248 -35.07 20.56 -4.95
CA ALA A 248 -36.30 19.80 -5.00
C ALA A 248 -36.16 18.47 -4.26
N SER A 249 -37.14 18.12 -3.44
CA SER A 249 -37.10 16.94 -2.58
C SER A 249 -36.98 15.63 -3.36
N ASP A 250 -37.56 15.56 -4.55
CA ASP A 250 -37.50 14.40 -5.46
C ASP A 250 -36.12 14.20 -6.08
N LYS A 251 -35.23 15.20 -6.00
CA LYS A 251 -33.85 15.15 -6.52
C LYS A 251 -32.78 14.98 -5.45
N LEU A 252 -33.14 15.01 -4.17
CA LEU A 252 -32.17 14.89 -3.07
C LEU A 252 -31.42 13.54 -3.09
N SER A 253 -32.12 12.44 -3.36
CA SER A 253 -31.50 11.11 -3.47
C SER A 253 -30.45 11.04 -4.58
N ASP A 254 -30.74 11.62 -5.75
CA ASP A 254 -29.80 11.69 -6.88
C ASP A 254 -28.56 12.54 -6.52
N ILE A 255 -28.77 13.65 -5.79
CA ILE A 255 -27.70 14.54 -5.31
C ILE A 255 -26.81 13.81 -4.30
N GLU A 256 -27.39 13.12 -3.31
CA GLU A 256 -26.65 12.35 -2.31
C GLU A 256 -25.83 11.21 -2.93
N LYS A 257 -26.44 10.50 -3.88
CA LYS A 257 -25.75 9.44 -4.64
C LYS A 257 -24.53 9.99 -5.36
N MET A 258 -24.69 11.09 -6.11
CA MET A 258 -23.60 11.68 -6.88
C MET A 258 -22.52 12.30 -5.98
N GLU A 259 -22.90 12.84 -4.82
CA GLU A 259 -21.96 13.30 -3.80
C GLU A 259 -21.13 12.14 -3.23
N SER A 260 -21.75 10.99 -2.97
CA SER A 260 -21.06 9.78 -2.53
C SER A 260 -20.06 9.28 -3.58
N GLU A 261 -20.46 9.27 -4.87
CA GLU A 261 -19.57 8.91 -5.99
C GLU A 261 -18.36 9.86 -6.06
N ILE A 262 -18.57 11.18 -5.93
CA ILE A 262 -17.49 12.17 -5.91
C ILE A 262 -16.55 11.96 -4.71
N LYS A 263 -17.09 11.72 -3.51
CA LYS A 263 -16.29 11.42 -2.31
C LYS A 263 -15.45 10.14 -2.49
N GLY A 264 -16.02 9.11 -3.11
CA GLY A 264 -15.31 7.88 -3.46
C GLY A 264 -14.11 8.14 -4.36
N LEU A 265 -14.27 8.98 -5.39
CA LEU A 265 -13.18 9.33 -6.32
C LEU A 265 -12.04 10.12 -5.64
N TYR A 266 -12.33 10.99 -4.67
CA TYR A 266 -11.29 11.61 -3.84
C TYR A 266 -10.49 10.56 -3.04
N GLY A 267 -11.20 9.58 -2.48
CA GLY A 267 -10.58 8.43 -1.80
C GLY A 267 -9.62 7.66 -2.70
N GLU A 268 -10.04 7.34 -3.93
CA GLU A 268 -9.20 6.64 -4.92
C GLU A 268 -7.96 7.44 -5.36
N MET A 269 -8.01 8.77 -5.30
CA MET A 269 -6.83 9.63 -5.53
C MET A 269 -5.88 9.70 -4.33
N GLY A 270 -6.28 9.21 -3.16
CA GLY A 270 -5.53 9.37 -1.91
C GLY A 270 -5.50 10.83 -1.40
N VAL A 271 -6.47 11.64 -1.83
CA VAL A 271 -6.58 13.06 -1.43
C VAL A 271 -7.74 13.22 -0.45
N LYS A 272 -7.51 13.96 0.63
CA LYS A 272 -8.58 14.27 1.60
C LYS A 272 -9.69 15.06 0.90
N TYR A 273 -10.94 14.62 1.08
CA TYR A 273 -12.10 15.35 0.59
C TYR A 273 -12.16 16.75 1.20
N ASP A 274 -12.41 17.75 0.36
CA ASP A 274 -12.29 19.19 0.62
C ASP A 274 -13.66 19.89 0.77
N ASP A 275 -14.72 19.11 1.00
CA ASP A 275 -16.10 19.61 1.05
C ASP A 275 -16.55 20.34 -0.23
N TRP A 276 -15.96 20.01 -1.39
CA TRP A 276 -16.30 20.65 -2.66
C TRP A 276 -17.81 20.58 -2.98
N CYS A 277 -18.48 19.46 -2.74
CA CYS A 277 -19.92 19.33 -3.04
C CYS A 277 -20.76 20.26 -2.16
N LYS A 278 -20.40 20.42 -0.88
CA LYS A 278 -21.07 21.35 0.04
C LYS A 278 -20.85 22.79 -0.41
N THR A 279 -19.60 23.14 -0.72
CA THR A 279 -19.24 24.46 -1.23
C THR A 279 -20.00 24.80 -2.51
N GLU A 280 -20.13 23.85 -3.43
CA GLU A 280 -20.83 24.05 -4.70
C GLU A 280 -22.36 24.18 -4.51
N LYS A 281 -22.95 23.37 -3.62
CA LYS A 281 -24.37 23.53 -3.19
C LYS A 281 -24.60 24.94 -2.64
N ASP A 282 -23.78 25.35 -1.69
CA ASP A 282 -23.89 26.67 -1.05
C ASP A 282 -23.66 27.79 -2.05
N ARG A 283 -22.70 27.64 -2.98
CA ARG A 283 -22.42 28.61 -4.06
C ARG A 283 -23.63 28.82 -4.94
N ILE A 284 -24.26 27.75 -5.43
CA ILE A 284 -25.46 27.84 -6.28
C ILE A 284 -26.64 28.43 -5.49
N LEU A 285 -26.87 27.97 -4.25
CA LEU A 285 -27.97 28.46 -3.42
C LEU A 285 -27.79 29.93 -3.02
N SER A 286 -26.56 30.39 -2.77
CA SER A 286 -26.27 31.75 -2.27
C SER A 286 -26.91 32.87 -3.09
N SER A 287 -27.01 32.68 -4.41
CA SER A 287 -27.63 33.64 -5.33
C SER A 287 -29.17 33.70 -5.21
N TYR A 288 -29.77 32.75 -4.50
CA TYR A 288 -31.21 32.61 -4.28
C TYR A 288 -31.58 32.62 -2.81
N ILE A 289 -30.64 32.92 -1.91
CA ILE A 289 -30.90 33.15 -0.49
C ILE A 289 -31.50 34.55 -0.34
N VAL A 290 -32.74 34.61 0.16
CA VAL A 290 -33.35 35.87 0.58
C VAL A 290 -32.77 36.21 1.95
N SER A 291 -32.07 37.34 2.08
CA SER A 291 -31.45 37.72 3.35
C SER A 291 -32.51 37.87 4.45
N ASP A 292 -32.24 37.35 5.65
CA ASP A 292 -33.17 37.44 6.78
C ASP A 292 -33.51 38.90 7.13
N SER A 293 -32.58 39.83 6.91
CA SER A 293 -32.81 41.27 7.06
C SER A 293 -33.77 41.86 6.01
N SER A 294 -33.79 41.33 4.79
CA SER A 294 -34.76 41.72 3.75
C SER A 294 -36.14 41.10 3.98
N ARG A 295 -36.19 39.86 4.51
CA ARG A 295 -37.42 39.23 5.02
C ARG A 295 -38.02 40.03 6.17
N PHE A 296 -37.20 40.41 7.15
CA PHE A 296 -37.61 41.18 8.33
C PHE A 296 -38.02 42.62 7.95
N ARG A 297 -37.33 43.28 7.00
CA ARG A 297 -37.74 44.59 6.46
C ARG A 297 -39.04 44.55 5.66
N GLN A 298 -39.25 43.53 4.82
CA GLN A 298 -40.51 43.37 4.08
C GLN A 298 -41.70 43.04 5.01
N MET A 299 -41.44 42.28 6.07
CA MET A 299 -42.41 41.96 7.12
C MET A 299 -42.73 43.20 7.98
N LEU A 300 -41.71 43.97 8.39
CA LEU A 300 -41.88 45.23 9.14
C LEU A 300 -42.56 46.34 8.33
N LEU A 301 -42.18 46.55 7.06
CA LEU A 301 -42.80 47.56 6.19
C LEU A 301 -44.28 47.27 5.90
N LYS A 302 -44.71 46.00 5.96
CA LYS A 302 -46.11 45.61 5.77
C LYS A 302 -46.91 45.45 7.06
N ILE A 303 -46.27 45.17 8.20
CA ILE A 303 -46.90 45.17 9.53
C ILE A 303 -47.08 46.61 10.06
N ALA A 304 -46.17 47.53 9.71
CA ALA A 304 -46.23 48.92 10.16
C ALA A 304 -47.28 49.79 9.41
N MET A 305 -47.86 49.33 8.29
CA MET A 305 -48.79 50.14 7.47
C MET A 305 -50.29 49.83 7.57
N PRO A 306 -50.74 48.86 8.39
CA PRO A 306 -52.12 48.92 8.92
C PRO A 306 -52.26 48.71 10.44
N ALA A 307 -51.17 48.70 11.23
CA ALA A 307 -51.28 48.64 12.70
C ALA A 307 -51.53 50.02 13.37
N ALA A 308 -51.49 51.11 12.59
CA ALA A 308 -51.76 52.48 13.07
C ALA A 308 -53.23 52.93 12.90
N MET A 309 -54.14 52.07 12.44
CA MET A 309 -55.57 52.37 12.40
C MET A 309 -56.35 51.22 13.04
N PHE A 310 -57.29 51.59 13.92
CA PHE A 310 -58.23 50.74 14.67
C PHE A 310 -57.77 50.21 16.03
N CYS A 311 -57.45 51.15 16.93
CA CYS A 311 -58.11 51.12 18.23
C CYS A 311 -59.61 51.42 18.01
N GLY A 312 -60.50 50.48 18.36
CA GLY A 312 -61.93 50.79 18.47
C GLY A 312 -62.88 49.63 18.14
N VAL A 313 -63.44 49.05 19.20
CA VAL A 313 -64.81 48.51 19.38
C VAL A 313 -65.38 47.48 18.37
N GLY A 314 -65.90 46.36 18.88
CA GLY A 314 -67.07 45.68 18.28
C GLY A 314 -67.07 44.15 18.24
N TYR A 315 -67.49 43.54 19.34
CA TYR A 315 -68.29 42.30 19.53
C TYR A 315 -68.56 41.28 18.38
N TYR A 316 -68.44 40.00 18.79
CA TYR A 316 -69.06 38.72 18.35
C TYR A 316 -68.67 37.99 17.04
N GLY A 317 -68.15 36.77 17.22
CA GLY A 317 -68.68 35.55 16.58
C GLY A 317 -67.70 34.72 15.74
N GLY A 318 -67.29 33.53 16.24
CA GLY A 318 -66.82 32.41 15.40
C GLY A 318 -65.33 32.05 15.45
N THR A 319 -64.93 31.26 16.45
CA THR A 319 -63.90 30.18 16.40
C THR A 319 -62.64 30.36 15.52
N TYR A 320 -61.67 31.21 15.90
CA TYR A 320 -60.27 31.12 15.41
C TYR A 320 -59.20 31.59 16.43
N ALA A 321 -59.53 31.66 17.73
CA ALA A 321 -58.67 32.28 18.75
C ALA A 321 -57.53 31.39 19.31
N VAL A 322 -57.37 30.14 18.88
CA VAL A 322 -56.46 29.19 19.56
C VAL A 322 -55.02 29.23 19.02
N SER A 323 -54.78 29.63 17.77
CA SER A 323 -53.43 29.47 17.17
C SER A 323 -52.43 30.58 17.47
N THR A 324 -52.87 31.81 17.75
CA THR A 324 -51.94 32.94 17.89
C THR A 324 -51.19 32.89 19.23
N ASP A 325 -51.89 32.56 20.31
CA ASP A 325 -51.28 32.41 21.64
C ASP A 325 -50.31 31.22 21.66
N GLU A 326 -50.67 30.11 21.02
CA GLU A 326 -49.82 28.90 20.96
C GLU A 326 -48.56 29.09 20.11
N ILE A 327 -48.63 29.88 19.03
CA ILE A 327 -47.45 30.25 18.23
C ILE A 327 -46.52 31.15 19.06
N ASN A 328 -47.05 32.13 19.79
CA ASN A 328 -46.24 33.01 20.64
C ASN A 328 -45.53 32.21 21.75
N VAL A 329 -46.22 31.25 22.37
CA VAL A 329 -45.65 30.38 23.40
C VAL A 329 -44.57 29.46 22.81
N TYR A 330 -44.79 28.90 21.62
CA TYR A 330 -43.79 28.13 20.90
C TYR A 330 -42.50 28.95 20.64
N GLU A 331 -42.63 30.16 20.10
CA GLU A 331 -41.48 31.01 19.78
C GLU A 331 -40.67 31.39 21.03
N GLN A 332 -41.33 31.62 22.16
CA GLN A 332 -40.65 31.85 23.43
C GLN A 332 -39.84 30.63 23.88
N ARG A 333 -40.39 29.41 23.74
CA ARG A 333 -39.68 28.16 24.08
C ARG A 333 -38.47 27.94 23.17
N MET A 334 -38.62 28.16 21.87
CA MET A 334 -37.51 28.11 20.91
C MET A 334 -36.39 29.08 21.28
N LYS A 335 -36.74 30.34 21.59
CA LYS A 335 -35.77 31.37 21.99
C LYS A 335 -35.05 31.03 23.30
N ALA A 336 -35.75 30.41 24.25
CA ALA A 336 -35.13 29.95 25.49
C ALA A 336 -34.14 28.80 25.23
N ALA A 337 -34.50 27.85 24.37
CA ALA A 337 -33.63 26.75 23.95
C ALA A 337 -32.38 27.27 23.19
N ASP A 338 -32.55 28.24 22.30
CA ASP A 338 -31.44 28.94 21.63
C ASP A 338 -30.51 29.63 22.63
N GLY A 339 -31.08 30.23 23.69
CA GLY A 339 -30.30 30.81 24.79
C GLY A 339 -29.43 29.77 25.51
N TYR A 340 -29.93 28.55 25.72
CA TYR A 340 -29.11 27.46 26.27
C TYR A 340 -28.02 27.01 25.30
N LEU A 341 -28.32 26.92 24.01
CA LEU A 341 -27.35 26.55 22.97
C LEU A 341 -26.22 27.59 22.88
N ALA A 342 -26.54 28.88 22.88
CA ALA A 342 -25.56 29.97 22.84
C ALA A 342 -24.60 29.93 24.04
N ASN A 343 -25.05 29.41 25.18
CA ASN A 343 -24.27 29.24 26.39
C ASN A 343 -23.55 27.87 26.46
N GLY A 344 -23.58 27.06 25.40
CA GLY A 344 -22.95 25.73 25.35
C GLY A 344 -23.66 24.67 26.20
N ASN A 345 -24.90 24.91 26.63
CA ASN A 345 -25.68 23.95 27.41
C ASN A 345 -26.56 23.08 26.50
N TYR A 346 -25.90 22.18 25.77
CA TYR A 346 -26.52 21.38 24.70
C TYR A 346 -27.67 20.49 25.21
N GLY A 347 -27.53 19.86 26.39
CA GLY A 347 -28.59 19.05 26.98
C GLY A 347 -29.87 19.84 27.26
N LYS A 348 -29.75 21.03 27.86
CA LYS A 348 -30.91 21.91 28.11
C LYS A 348 -31.49 22.50 26.82
N ALA A 349 -30.66 22.79 25.84
CA ALA A 349 -31.12 23.26 24.54
C ALA A 349 -31.96 22.18 23.82
N ILE A 350 -31.44 20.94 23.75
CA ILE A 350 -32.17 19.80 23.16
C ILE A 350 -33.49 19.55 23.90
N ALA A 351 -33.47 19.55 25.24
CA ALA A 351 -34.70 19.42 26.03
C ALA A 351 -35.71 20.54 25.72
N GLY A 352 -35.23 21.79 25.62
CA GLY A 352 -36.07 22.94 25.28
C GLY A 352 -36.71 22.85 23.90
N PHE A 353 -35.97 22.37 22.89
CA PHE A 353 -36.48 22.14 21.55
C PHE A 353 -37.50 20.98 21.50
N ILE A 354 -37.22 19.87 22.19
CA ILE A 354 -38.18 18.76 22.30
C ILE A 354 -39.46 19.23 22.99
N GLN A 355 -39.33 20.03 24.05
CA GLN A 355 -40.48 20.60 24.75
C GLN A 355 -41.29 21.54 23.84
N ALA A 356 -40.63 22.39 23.04
CA ALA A 356 -41.29 23.25 22.06
C ALA A 356 -42.08 22.43 21.02
N SER A 357 -41.54 21.29 20.59
CA SER A 357 -42.22 20.36 19.68
C SER A 357 -43.42 19.68 20.35
N ASN A 358 -43.19 19.02 21.50
CA ASN A 358 -44.21 18.21 22.15
C ASN A 358 -45.42 19.04 22.63
N LEU A 359 -45.16 20.26 23.12
CA LEU A 359 -46.17 21.14 23.70
C LEU A 359 -46.77 22.14 22.70
N TYR A 360 -46.53 22.00 21.40
CA TYR A 360 -47.29 22.76 20.41
C TYR A 360 -48.62 22.05 20.13
N ASP A 361 -49.74 22.67 20.50
CA ASP A 361 -51.11 22.17 20.25
C ASP A 361 -51.90 23.06 19.27
N GLY A 362 -51.27 24.12 18.75
CA GLY A 362 -51.87 25.01 17.77
C GLY A 362 -52.31 24.26 16.50
N SER A 363 -53.53 24.54 16.04
CA SER A 363 -54.11 23.93 14.83
C SER A 363 -53.46 24.41 13.53
N PHE A 364 -52.65 25.48 13.60
CA PHE A 364 -51.95 26.04 12.44
C PHE A 364 -50.61 25.34 12.22
N ARG A 365 -50.47 24.66 11.08
CA ARG A 365 -49.21 24.04 10.61
C ARG A 365 -48.48 23.21 11.67
N THR A 366 -49.24 22.45 12.46
CA THR A 366 -48.76 21.65 13.60
C THR A 366 -47.52 20.85 13.27
N SER A 367 -47.52 20.06 12.20
CA SER A 367 -46.36 19.26 11.80
C SER A 367 -45.11 20.11 11.54
N SER A 368 -45.25 21.26 10.87
CA SER A 368 -44.12 22.12 10.54
C SER A 368 -43.45 22.75 11.76
N TYR A 369 -44.23 23.13 12.77
CA TYR A 369 -43.68 23.68 14.02
C TYR A 369 -43.00 22.58 14.85
N LYS A 370 -43.64 21.41 14.94
CA LYS A 370 -43.07 20.25 15.65
C LYS A 370 -41.78 19.75 15.02
N GLU A 371 -41.75 19.59 13.70
CA GLU A 371 -40.58 19.17 12.93
C GLU A 371 -39.47 20.23 12.98
N GLY A 372 -39.83 21.53 12.91
CA GLY A 372 -38.87 22.62 12.99
C GLY A 372 -38.10 22.63 14.31
N ALA A 373 -38.79 22.41 15.44
CA ALA A 373 -38.16 22.31 16.74
C ALA A 373 -37.26 21.05 16.85
N LEU A 374 -37.71 19.89 16.38
CA LEU A 374 -36.89 18.67 16.38
C LEU A 374 -35.64 18.80 15.50
N SER A 375 -35.74 19.48 14.35
CA SER A 375 -34.59 19.77 13.50
C SER A 375 -33.54 20.64 14.22
N GLN A 376 -33.96 21.58 15.08
CA GLN A 376 -33.01 22.36 15.89
C GLN A 376 -32.35 21.52 17.00
N ALA A 377 -33.06 20.55 17.58
CA ALA A 377 -32.45 19.58 18.49
C ALA A 377 -31.33 18.77 17.79
N ASP A 378 -31.54 18.39 16.54
CA ASP A 378 -30.55 17.67 15.72
C ASP A 378 -29.32 18.53 15.41
N VAL A 379 -29.53 19.79 15.02
CA VAL A 379 -28.44 20.77 14.83
C VAL A 379 -27.67 20.98 16.14
N CYS A 380 -28.38 21.07 17.26
CA CYS A 380 -27.76 21.20 18.59
C CYS A 380 -26.88 19.99 18.93
N PHE A 381 -27.34 18.77 18.62
CA PHE A 381 -26.56 17.56 18.82
C PHE A 381 -25.30 17.54 17.94
N ALA A 382 -25.41 17.91 16.65
CA ALA A 382 -24.25 18.00 15.76
C ALA A 382 -23.18 18.98 16.30
N LYS A 383 -23.60 20.16 16.77
CA LYS A 383 -22.68 21.12 17.41
C LYS A 383 -22.02 20.57 18.68
N MET A 384 -22.72 19.72 19.44
CA MET A 384 -22.12 19.03 20.57
C MET A 384 -21.04 18.05 20.11
N GLN A 385 -21.27 17.31 19.01
CA GLN A 385 -20.27 16.38 18.46
C GLN A 385 -18.98 17.11 18.04
N ASP A 386 -19.13 18.29 17.41
CA ASP A 386 -17.98 19.15 17.08
C ASP A 386 -17.23 19.59 18.35
N GLN A 387 -17.97 19.97 19.40
CA GLN A 387 -17.38 20.36 20.69
C GLN A 387 -16.66 19.18 21.36
N VAL A 388 -17.24 17.97 21.32
CA VAL A 388 -16.60 16.75 21.82
C VAL A 388 -15.26 16.53 21.13
N THR A 389 -15.21 16.66 19.79
CA THR A 389 -13.97 16.52 19.02
C THR A 389 -12.91 17.52 19.49
N SER A 390 -13.26 18.80 19.66
CA SER A 390 -12.32 19.80 20.17
C SER A 390 -11.85 19.53 21.61
N LEU A 391 -12.66 18.89 22.44
CA LEU A 391 -12.30 18.57 23.83
C LEU A 391 -11.40 17.34 23.94
N ILE A 392 -11.49 16.41 22.99
CA ILE A 392 -10.56 15.26 22.87
C ILE A 392 -9.13 15.77 22.64
N ASP A 393 -8.94 16.68 21.68
CA ASP A 393 -7.63 17.27 21.38
C ASP A 393 -7.01 18.00 22.58
N ARG A 394 -7.88 18.58 23.43
CA ARG A 394 -7.47 19.29 24.65
C ARG A 394 -7.36 18.38 25.87
N LYS A 395 -7.59 17.07 25.70
CA LYS A 395 -7.56 16.07 26.77
C LYS A 395 -8.52 16.40 27.94
N GLN A 396 -9.63 17.10 27.67
CA GLN A 396 -10.61 17.55 28.67
C GLN A 396 -11.73 16.51 28.88
N TYR A 397 -11.35 15.28 29.20
CA TYR A 397 -12.27 14.14 29.16
C TYR A 397 -13.46 14.23 30.13
N GLY A 398 -13.29 14.86 31.29
CA GLY A 398 -14.38 15.07 32.23
C GLY A 398 -15.50 15.95 31.65
N GLN A 399 -15.14 16.95 30.84
CA GLN A 399 -16.13 17.80 30.16
C GLN A 399 -16.86 17.05 29.05
N ILE A 400 -16.16 16.16 28.33
CA ILE A 400 -16.77 15.32 27.30
C ILE A 400 -17.84 14.40 27.92
N LEU A 401 -17.50 13.73 29.02
CA LEU A 401 -18.44 12.85 29.70
C LEU A 401 -19.65 13.62 30.24
N ALA A 402 -19.42 14.82 30.80
CA ALA A 402 -20.50 15.70 31.28
C ALA A 402 -21.44 16.13 30.13
N LEU A 403 -20.90 16.48 28.96
CA LEU A 403 -21.69 16.81 27.77
C LEU A 403 -22.55 15.62 27.32
N MET A 404 -21.94 14.45 27.17
CA MET A 404 -22.66 13.24 26.75
C MET A 404 -23.75 12.82 27.74
N ASN A 405 -23.50 12.95 29.04
CA ASN A 405 -24.47 12.65 30.10
C ASN A 405 -25.57 13.70 30.22
N SER A 406 -25.37 14.90 29.67
CA SER A 406 -26.38 15.97 29.69
C SER A 406 -27.51 15.75 28.69
N ILE A 407 -27.35 14.85 27.72
CA ILE A 407 -28.33 14.64 26.66
C ILE A 407 -29.57 13.91 27.20
N PRO A 408 -30.79 14.43 26.94
CA PRO A 408 -32.02 13.80 27.43
C PRO A 408 -32.19 12.36 26.96
N THR A 409 -32.54 11.45 27.87
CA THR A 409 -32.76 10.03 27.56
C THR A 409 -33.89 9.82 26.57
N GLU A 410 -34.96 10.62 26.65
CA GLU A 410 -36.08 10.59 25.70
C GLU A 410 -35.64 10.88 24.26
N TYR A 411 -34.70 11.82 24.09
CA TYR A 411 -34.13 12.14 22.79
C TYR A 411 -33.32 10.97 22.24
N LEU A 412 -32.50 10.34 23.07
CA LEU A 412 -31.68 9.19 22.68
C LEU A 412 -32.52 7.97 22.34
N ALA A 413 -33.59 7.70 23.11
CA ALA A 413 -34.53 6.62 22.84
C ALA A 413 -35.24 6.79 21.49
N ALA A 414 -35.52 8.03 21.08
CA ALA A 414 -36.10 8.33 19.77
C ALA A 414 -35.06 8.35 18.62
N ASN A 415 -33.77 8.34 18.93
CA ASN A 415 -32.67 8.49 17.96
C ASN A 415 -31.55 7.48 18.22
N GLN A 416 -31.80 6.22 17.88
CA GLN A 416 -30.89 5.11 18.17
C GLN A 416 -29.45 5.37 17.68
N ASN A 417 -29.28 5.91 16.47
CA ASN A 417 -27.97 6.26 15.93
C ASN A 417 -27.19 7.27 16.79
N LYS A 418 -27.88 8.22 17.42
CA LYS A 418 -27.27 9.22 18.31
C LYS A 418 -26.94 8.60 19.68
N SER A 419 -27.80 7.69 20.15
CA SER A 419 -27.54 6.87 21.34
C SER A 419 -26.30 6.00 21.16
N ASP A 420 -26.21 5.26 20.05
CA ASP A 420 -25.07 4.40 19.71
C ASP A 420 -23.78 5.21 19.61
N TRP A 421 -23.85 6.42 19.02
CA TRP A 421 -22.70 7.32 18.96
C TRP A 421 -22.21 7.73 20.35
N ILE A 422 -23.11 8.09 21.27
CA ILE A 422 -22.73 8.43 22.65
C ILE A 422 -22.11 7.23 23.36
N GLU A 423 -22.73 6.05 23.27
CA GLU A 423 -22.26 4.87 23.98
C GLU A 423 -20.89 4.44 23.47
N LYS A 424 -20.69 4.45 22.15
CA LYS A 424 -19.39 4.20 21.55
C LYS A 424 -18.33 5.17 22.06
N ASN A 425 -18.60 6.48 22.05
CA ASN A 425 -17.63 7.47 22.53
C ASN A 425 -17.34 7.36 24.03
N LYS A 426 -18.31 6.92 24.85
CA LYS A 426 -18.07 6.61 26.26
C LYS A 426 -17.14 5.41 26.44
N ILE A 427 -17.34 4.34 25.67
CA ILE A 427 -16.46 3.16 25.67
C ILE A 427 -15.06 3.54 25.18
N ASP A 428 -14.96 4.31 24.10
CA ASP A 428 -13.69 4.77 23.56
C ASP A 428 -12.93 5.61 24.61
N LEU A 429 -13.62 6.52 25.32
CA LEU A 429 -13.01 7.26 26.44
C LEU A 429 -12.52 6.35 27.57
N GLN A 430 -13.28 5.31 27.95
CA GLN A 430 -12.85 4.34 28.97
C GLN A 430 -11.61 3.55 28.53
N ASN A 431 -11.52 3.19 27.25
CA ASN A 431 -10.34 2.53 26.69
C ASN A 431 -9.13 3.47 26.67
N THR A 432 -9.32 4.73 26.25
CA THR A 432 -8.28 5.76 26.30
C THR A 432 -7.74 5.96 27.71
N VAL A 433 -8.58 5.89 28.76
CA VAL A 433 -8.09 5.98 30.15
C VAL A 433 -7.05 4.90 30.46
N SER A 434 -7.22 3.68 29.94
CA SER A 434 -6.26 2.60 30.18
C SER A 434 -4.91 2.86 29.49
N GLU A 435 -4.91 3.45 28.30
CA GLU A 435 -3.69 3.83 27.56
C GLU A 435 -2.98 5.04 28.18
N GLU A 436 -3.75 5.99 28.72
CA GLU A 436 -3.23 7.23 29.30
C GLU A 436 -2.65 7.05 30.72
N VAL A 437 -2.94 5.93 31.39
CA VAL A 437 -2.25 5.53 32.63
C VAL A 437 -0.75 5.37 32.40
N ASP A 438 -0.34 4.83 31.25
CA ASP A 438 1.07 4.64 30.93
C ASP A 438 1.77 5.99 30.70
N GLN A 439 1.09 6.96 30.08
CA GLN A 439 1.61 8.33 29.93
C GLN A 439 1.81 9.03 31.28
N LEU A 440 0.89 8.83 32.24
CA LEU A 440 1.10 9.35 33.60
C LEU A 440 2.30 8.71 34.28
N ALA A 441 2.51 7.40 34.12
CA ALA A 441 3.68 6.71 34.66
C ALA A 441 5.00 7.24 34.05
N GLU A 442 4.99 7.56 32.76
CA GLU A 442 6.12 8.17 32.05
C GLU A 442 6.42 9.58 32.61
N ILE A 443 5.40 10.43 32.80
CA ILE A 443 5.56 11.76 33.42
C ILE A 443 6.17 11.65 34.81
N ILE A 444 5.68 10.72 35.64
CA ILE A 444 6.19 10.47 36.99
C ILE A 444 7.67 10.05 36.94
N SER A 445 8.03 9.14 36.05
CA SER A 445 9.40 8.65 35.87
C SER A 445 10.37 9.78 35.49
N PHE A 446 9.97 10.63 34.54
CA PHE A 446 10.81 11.76 34.09
C PHE A 446 10.87 12.92 35.07
N ASN A 447 9.90 13.04 35.96
CA ASN A 447 9.81 14.12 36.94
C ASN A 447 10.11 13.65 38.37
N GLY A 448 11.17 12.84 38.52
CA GLY A 448 11.73 12.49 39.83
C GLY A 448 10.79 11.70 40.75
N GLY A 449 9.82 10.98 40.18
CA GLY A 449 8.85 10.20 40.92
C GLY A 449 7.56 10.93 41.29
N HIS A 450 7.31 12.12 40.72
CA HIS A 450 6.13 12.93 41.00
C HIS A 450 5.44 13.45 39.74
N LEU A 451 4.14 13.76 39.82
CA LEU A 451 3.45 14.46 38.74
C LEU A 451 3.76 15.96 38.75
N THR A 452 3.78 16.55 37.54
CA THR A 452 3.71 18.01 37.38
C THR A 452 2.31 18.53 37.72
N GLU A 453 2.15 19.84 37.92
CA GLU A 453 0.82 20.44 38.15
C GLU A 453 -0.16 20.19 36.99
N ASP A 454 0.34 20.18 35.75
CA ASP A 454 -0.48 19.82 34.60
C ASP A 454 -0.76 18.31 34.54
N GLY A 455 0.18 17.47 35.00
CA GLY A 455 -0.03 16.03 35.20
C GLY A 455 -1.12 15.73 36.25
N LYS A 456 -1.20 16.51 37.34
CA LYS A 456 -2.26 16.38 38.36
C LYS A 456 -3.63 16.77 37.79
N LYS A 457 -3.71 17.87 37.04
CA LYS A 457 -4.95 18.25 36.33
C LYS A 457 -5.35 17.17 35.33
N TYR A 458 -4.37 16.55 34.67
CA TYR A 458 -4.62 15.49 33.72
C TYR A 458 -5.15 14.21 34.38
N LEU A 459 -4.56 13.81 35.50
CA LEU A 459 -5.06 12.73 36.36
C LEU A 459 -6.51 12.96 36.79
N ASP A 460 -6.87 14.18 37.19
CA ASP A 460 -8.25 14.51 37.55
C ASP A 460 -9.23 14.41 36.34
N GLN A 461 -8.78 14.68 35.10
CA GLN A 461 -9.60 14.44 33.90
C GLN A 461 -9.85 12.95 33.66
N LEU A 462 -8.84 12.10 33.86
CA LEU A 462 -8.98 10.65 33.70
C LEU A 462 -9.85 10.03 34.79
N LEU A 463 -9.71 10.49 36.04
CA LEU A 463 -10.56 10.06 37.17
C LEU A 463 -12.02 10.50 37.02
N ALA A 464 -12.28 11.61 36.32
CA ALA A 464 -13.65 11.98 35.98
C ALA A 464 -14.33 10.95 35.06
N VAL A 465 -13.57 10.24 34.23
CA VAL A 465 -14.07 9.21 33.31
C VAL A 465 -14.10 7.83 33.97
N SER A 466 -13.09 7.48 34.75
CA SER A 466 -12.98 6.18 35.44
C SER A 466 -12.63 6.38 36.91
N PRO A 467 -13.61 6.78 37.75
CA PRO A 467 -13.38 7.10 39.15
C PRO A 467 -12.86 5.91 39.96
N ASP A 468 -13.21 4.69 39.57
CA ASP A 468 -12.84 3.46 40.27
C ASP A 468 -11.56 2.80 39.71
N ASN A 469 -10.85 3.45 38.77
CA ASN A 469 -9.63 2.88 38.20
C ASN A 469 -8.54 2.75 39.29
N TYR A 470 -8.07 1.52 39.52
CA TYR A 470 -7.09 1.20 40.57
C TYR A 470 -5.79 2.00 40.44
N TRP A 471 -5.23 2.09 39.24
CA TRP A 471 -3.93 2.75 39.00
C TRP A 471 -4.01 4.25 39.17
N LEU A 472 -5.06 4.89 38.65
CA LEU A 472 -5.27 6.33 38.84
C LEU A 472 -5.45 6.70 40.32
N ASN A 473 -6.21 5.90 41.06
CA ASN A 473 -6.40 6.11 42.51
C ASN A 473 -5.11 5.89 43.31
N LEU A 474 -4.28 4.92 42.90
CA LEU A 474 -2.97 4.70 43.50
C LEU A 474 -2.05 5.92 43.26
N ILE A 475 -1.98 6.43 42.03
CA ILE A 475 -1.21 7.63 41.69
C ILE A 475 -1.71 8.82 42.51
N LYS A 476 -3.03 9.08 42.54
CA LYS A 476 -3.62 10.17 43.34
C LYS A 476 -3.28 10.10 44.82
N THR A 477 -3.18 8.89 45.37
CA THR A 477 -2.85 8.68 46.79
C THR A 477 -1.37 8.92 47.07
N LYS A 478 -0.48 8.63 46.12
CA LYS A 478 0.97 8.82 46.24
C LYS A 478 1.43 10.27 45.99
N GLU A 479 0.60 11.06 45.31
CA GLU A 479 0.82 12.48 45.02
C GLU A 479 0.29 13.44 46.11
N LYS A 480 -0.32 12.89 47.18
CA LYS A 480 -0.65 13.61 48.42
C LYS A 480 0.53 13.59 49.37
#